data_AF-A0A565CUD5-F1
#
_entry.id   AF-A0A565CUD5-F1
#
_cell.length_a   1.000
_cell.length_b   1.000
_cell.length_c   1.000
_cell.angle_alpha   90.00
_cell.angle_beta   90.00
_cell.angle_gamma   90.00
#
_symmetry.space_group_name_H-M   'P 1'
#
loop_
_entity.id
_entity.type
_entity.pdbx_description
1 polymer ?
#
loop_
_entity_poly.entity_id
_entity_poly.type
_entity_poly.pdbx_seq_one_letter_code
_entity_poly.pdbx_strand_id
1 'polypeptide(L)'
;MGGVYFNHFTEQPQKSDLEKSEMSRSLHPHSIKEESESSTLERVATESLINEVLGRGLMEHGCPHYRRRCCIRAPCCNEIFGCHHCHNEAKNSINVDLKQRHDVPRHQVEQVVCLLCGTEQEVRQTCIHCGVCMGKYFCTVCKLYDDDTSKKQYHCDGCGICRIGGRENFFHCYKCGCCYSILLKNSHPCVEGAMHHDCPICFEFLFESRNDVTVLPCGHTIHQKCLEEMREHYQYACPLCSKSVCDMSKVWEKFDVEIAATPMPEPFQNRMVQILCNDCGKKSEVQYHVVAQKCPNCKSYNTRQTRG
;
A
#
# COMPACT_ATOMS: atom_id res chain seq x y z
N MET A 1 54.73 -23.07 23.39
CA MET A 1 54.59 -21.97 24.35
C MET A 1 53.10 -21.67 24.42
N GLY A 2 52.32 -22.32 25.29
CA GLY A 2 52.15 -22.03 26.73
C GLY A 2 50.93 -21.11 26.88
N GLY A 3 49.91 -21.31 27.70
CA GLY A 3 49.59 -22.26 28.76
C GLY A 3 48.21 -21.87 29.32
N VAL A 4 47.58 -22.85 29.98
CA VAL A 4 46.26 -22.87 30.64
C VAL A 4 46.24 -22.04 31.94
N TYR A 5 45.10 -21.44 32.34
CA TYR A 5 44.58 -21.25 33.74
C TYR A 5 43.12 -20.72 33.63
N PHE A 6 42.02 -21.39 34.01
CA PHE A 6 41.44 -21.90 35.28
C PHE A 6 40.89 -20.86 36.29
N ASN A 7 39.55 -20.86 36.39
CA ASN A 7 38.58 -20.67 37.50
C ASN A 7 38.84 -19.77 38.74
N HIS A 8 37.79 -19.05 39.17
CA HIS A 8 37.05 -19.20 40.45
C HIS A 8 35.92 -18.13 40.53
N PHE A 9 34.62 -18.47 40.62
CA PHE A 9 33.80 -18.77 41.81
C PHE A 9 33.89 -17.74 42.96
N THR A 10 32.75 -17.11 43.30
CA THR A 10 32.04 -17.07 44.61
C THR A 10 31.02 -15.91 44.56
N GLU A 11 29.72 -16.21 44.47
CA GLU A 11 28.77 -16.41 45.59
C GLU A 11 28.25 -15.11 46.23
N GLN A 12 26.91 -15.04 46.29
CA GLN A 12 26.09 -14.06 47.01
C GLN A 12 26.30 -14.18 48.54
N PRO A 13 25.67 -13.28 49.31
CA PRO A 13 24.59 -13.83 50.14
C PRO A 13 23.33 -12.97 50.23
N GLN A 14 22.20 -13.67 50.39
CA GLN A 14 20.89 -13.21 50.86
C GLN A 14 20.86 -13.06 52.40
N LYS A 15 19.95 -12.21 52.91
CA LYS A 15 19.16 -12.34 54.15
C LYS A 15 17.86 -11.52 53.93
N SER A 16 16.60 -12.01 53.95
CA SER A 16 15.77 -12.68 54.99
C SER A 16 15.74 -11.90 56.32
N ASP A 17 14.66 -11.64 57.05
CA ASP A 17 13.21 -11.94 56.97
C ASP A 17 12.55 -11.33 58.24
N LEU A 18 11.20 -11.36 58.32
CA LEU A 18 10.33 -11.25 59.52
C LEU A 18 10.23 -9.88 60.24
N GLU A 19 9.11 -9.39 60.79
CA GLU A 19 7.68 -9.76 60.88
C GLU A 19 7.02 -8.63 61.73
N LYS A 20 5.75 -8.28 61.49
CA LYS A 20 4.65 -8.23 62.50
C LYS A 20 3.40 -7.48 62.02
N SER A 21 2.28 -7.95 62.58
CA SER A 21 0.89 -7.88 62.17
C SER A 21 0.06 -6.72 62.74
N GLU A 22 -0.95 -6.34 61.95
CA GLU A 22 -2.37 -6.05 62.27
C GLU A 22 -2.84 -4.98 63.30
N MET A 23 -3.52 -3.97 62.72
CA MET A 23 -4.93 -3.56 62.94
C MET A 23 -5.35 -2.78 64.20
N SER A 24 -5.69 -1.47 64.05
CA SER A 24 -7.09 -0.98 64.03
C SER A 24 -7.27 0.55 64.26
N ARG A 25 -8.24 1.12 63.50
CA ARG A 25 -9.15 2.27 63.76
C ARG A 25 -8.69 3.74 63.68
N SER A 26 -9.02 4.35 62.53
CA SER A 26 -9.85 5.56 62.27
C SER A 26 -9.83 6.76 63.24
N LEU A 27 -9.49 7.95 62.73
CA LEU A 27 -10.42 9.07 62.42
C LEU A 27 -9.66 10.29 61.81
N HIS A 28 -10.20 10.84 60.72
CA HIS A 28 -9.80 12.00 59.89
C HIS A 28 -10.07 13.37 60.60
N PRO A 29 -9.88 14.56 59.97
CA PRO A 29 -8.80 15.08 59.09
C PRO A 29 -8.46 16.57 59.37
N HIS A 30 -7.45 17.14 58.69
CA HIS A 30 -7.46 18.48 58.02
C HIS A 30 -6.05 19.06 57.91
N SER A 31 -5.48 19.05 56.71
CA SER A 31 -4.71 20.17 56.19
C SER A 31 -4.85 20.15 54.68
N ILE A 32 -5.64 21.11 54.23
CA ILE A 32 -6.01 21.46 52.88
C ILE A 32 -4.72 21.74 52.09
N LYS A 33 -4.48 20.98 51.01
CA LYS A 33 -3.69 21.47 49.88
C LYS A 33 -4.68 22.07 48.90
N GLU A 34 -4.83 23.39 48.96
CA GLU A 34 -5.43 24.18 47.89
C GLU A 34 -4.51 24.09 46.67
N GLU A 35 -4.77 23.15 45.77
CA GLU A 35 -4.39 23.34 44.36
C GLU A 35 -5.36 24.36 43.79
N SER A 36 -4.86 25.56 43.49
CA SER A 36 -5.67 26.70 43.08
C SER A 36 -6.29 26.45 41.69
N GLU A 37 -7.59 26.68 41.58
CA GLU A 37 -8.35 26.70 40.31
C GLU A 37 -7.74 27.66 39.27
N SER A 38 -6.95 28.64 39.72
CA SER A 38 -6.14 29.56 38.89
C SER A 38 -5.15 28.82 38.00
N SER A 39 -4.51 27.75 38.51
CA SER A 39 -3.45 27.03 37.80
C SER A 39 -3.97 26.13 36.67
N THR A 40 -5.19 25.60 36.82
CA THR A 40 -5.87 24.80 35.80
C THR A 40 -6.44 25.68 34.68
N LEU A 41 -7.00 26.84 35.02
CA LEU A 41 -7.49 27.82 34.03
C LEU A 41 -6.37 28.38 33.14
N GLU A 42 -5.20 28.70 33.71
CA GLU A 42 -4.03 29.17 32.95
C GLU A 42 -3.46 28.09 32.01
N ARG A 43 -3.45 26.82 32.45
CA ARG A 43 -3.02 25.69 31.62
C ARG A 43 -3.96 25.42 30.44
N VAL A 44 -5.28 25.51 30.67
CA VAL A 44 -6.28 25.35 29.62
C VAL A 44 -6.21 26.51 28.61
N ALA A 45 -6.03 27.75 29.08
CA ALA A 45 -5.87 28.91 28.21
C ALA A 45 -4.60 28.85 27.34
N THR A 46 -3.49 28.39 27.92
CA THR A 46 -2.22 28.20 27.18
C THR A 46 -2.31 27.06 26.16
N GLU A 47 -2.94 25.93 26.49
CA GLU A 47 -3.21 24.85 25.52
C GLU A 47 -4.12 25.32 24.37
N SER A 48 -5.15 26.13 24.67
CA SER A 48 -6.02 26.71 23.64
C SER A 48 -5.23 27.57 22.66
N LEU A 49 -4.40 28.48 23.18
CA LEU A 49 -3.59 29.37 22.34
C LEU A 49 -2.55 28.59 21.50
N ILE A 50 -1.93 27.55 22.07
CA ILE A 50 -1.00 26.67 21.34
C ILE A 50 -1.73 25.96 20.19
N ASN A 51 -2.93 25.43 20.45
CA ASN A 51 -3.73 24.75 19.43
C ASN A 51 -4.18 25.72 18.32
N GLU A 52 -4.50 26.96 18.65
CA GLU A 52 -4.80 28.01 17.66
C GLU A 52 -3.60 28.30 16.76
N VAL A 53 -2.40 28.45 17.34
CA VAL A 53 -1.16 28.69 16.57
C VAL A 53 -0.82 27.49 15.68
N LEU A 54 -0.90 26.27 16.20
CA LEU A 54 -0.62 25.04 15.46
C LEU A 54 -1.61 24.82 14.32
N GLY A 55 -2.89 25.15 14.55
CA GLY A 55 -4.01 24.91 13.64
C GLY A 55 -4.23 26.01 12.60
N ARG A 56 -3.50 27.14 12.68
CA ARG A 56 -3.62 28.22 11.69
C ARG A 56 -3.36 27.70 10.27
N GLY A 57 -4.29 27.96 9.34
CA GLY A 57 -4.23 27.51 7.95
C GLY A 57 -4.58 26.02 7.73
N LEU A 58 -5.27 25.38 8.68
CA LEU A 58 -5.67 23.98 8.58
C LEU A 58 -6.57 23.71 7.38
N MET A 59 -6.17 22.78 6.50
CA MET A 59 -6.89 22.40 5.27
C MET A 59 -7.02 23.50 4.19
N GLU A 60 -6.52 24.71 4.46
CA GLU A 60 -6.61 25.87 3.55
C GLU A 60 -5.54 25.86 2.45
N HIS A 61 -4.44 25.12 2.65
CA HIS A 61 -3.29 25.09 1.75
C HIS A 61 -3.00 23.68 1.22
N GLY A 62 -2.18 23.61 0.17
CA GLY A 62 -1.68 22.37 -0.40
C GLY A 62 -1.85 22.31 -1.91
N CYS A 63 -2.08 21.10 -2.42
CA CYS A 63 -2.26 20.79 -3.83
C CYS A 63 -3.34 19.72 -4.00
N PRO A 64 -3.71 19.33 -5.23
CA PRO A 64 -4.64 18.22 -5.46
C PRO A 64 -4.22 16.89 -4.83
N HIS A 65 -2.93 16.67 -4.60
CA HIS A 65 -2.41 15.42 -4.02
C HIS A 65 -2.48 15.39 -2.48
N TYR A 66 -2.10 16.49 -1.83
CA TYR A 66 -1.99 16.58 -0.36
C TYR A 66 -2.42 17.95 0.16
N ARG A 67 -3.13 17.97 1.29
CA ARG A 67 -3.44 19.19 2.04
C ARG A 67 -2.29 19.46 2.99
N ARG A 68 -1.59 20.59 2.85
CA ARG A 68 -0.36 20.84 3.62
C ARG A 68 -0.01 22.31 3.62
N ARG A 69 0.69 22.74 4.67
CA ARG A 69 1.11 24.13 4.91
C ARG A 69 2.57 24.39 4.59
N CYS A 70 3.18 23.56 3.75
CA CYS A 70 4.56 23.75 3.28
C CYS A 70 4.77 23.31 1.83
N CYS A 71 5.80 23.87 1.20
CA CYS A 71 6.39 23.39 -0.05
C CYS A 71 7.67 22.59 0.24
N ILE A 72 8.08 21.72 -0.68
CA ILE A 72 9.38 21.03 -0.61
C ILE A 72 10.40 21.73 -1.48
N ARG A 73 11.67 21.70 -1.08
CA ARG A 73 12.80 21.91 -1.98
C ARG A 73 13.13 20.58 -2.65
N ALA A 74 13.04 20.50 -3.96
CA ALA A 74 13.40 19.30 -4.69
C ALA A 74 14.94 19.18 -4.76
N PRO A 75 15.58 18.17 -4.13
CA PRO A 75 17.04 18.04 -4.13
C PRO A 75 17.64 17.79 -5.54
N CYS A 76 16.85 17.29 -6.48
CA CYS A 76 17.27 17.00 -7.85
C CYS A 76 17.52 18.25 -8.70
N CYS A 77 16.78 19.34 -8.47
CA CYS A 77 16.84 20.56 -9.30
C CYS A 77 16.82 21.87 -8.49
N ASN A 78 16.75 21.78 -7.15
CA ASN A 78 16.66 22.89 -6.21
C ASN A 78 15.42 23.80 -6.38
N GLU A 79 14.42 23.36 -7.12
CA GLU A 79 13.16 24.08 -7.32
C GLU A 79 12.15 23.80 -6.20
N ILE A 80 11.20 24.72 -6.02
CA ILE A 80 10.19 24.65 -4.97
C ILE A 80 8.90 24.10 -5.54
N PHE A 81 8.38 23.03 -4.93
CA PHE A 81 7.11 22.42 -5.36
C PHE A 81 6.15 22.16 -4.21
N GLY A 82 4.86 22.24 -4.56
CA GLY A 82 3.74 21.97 -3.66
C GLY A 82 3.68 20.52 -3.17
N CYS A 83 4.32 19.57 -3.83
CA CYS A 83 4.71 18.23 -3.33
C CYS A 83 5.58 17.51 -4.37
N HIS A 84 6.03 16.28 -4.07
CA HIS A 84 6.82 15.49 -5.02
C HIS A 84 6.02 15.07 -6.26
N HIS A 85 4.71 14.80 -6.13
CA HIS A 85 3.86 14.53 -7.28
C HIS A 85 3.70 15.74 -8.19
N CYS A 86 3.47 16.95 -7.64
CA CYS A 86 3.45 18.17 -8.44
C CYS A 86 4.76 18.39 -9.21
N HIS A 87 5.90 18.09 -8.57
CA HIS A 87 7.19 18.14 -9.26
C HIS A 87 7.24 17.12 -10.40
N ASN A 88 6.99 15.84 -10.13
CA ASN A 88 7.12 14.79 -11.13
C ASN A 88 6.15 14.99 -12.29
N GLU A 89 4.93 15.47 -12.04
CA GLU A 89 3.96 15.83 -13.09
C GLU A 89 4.47 17.00 -13.95
N ALA A 90 5.06 18.03 -13.33
CA ALA A 90 5.62 19.16 -14.07
C ALA A 90 6.88 18.77 -14.87
N LYS A 91 7.80 18.01 -14.28
CA LYS A 91 9.09 17.64 -14.87
C LYS A 91 9.02 16.48 -15.85
N ASN A 92 7.99 15.63 -15.80
CA ASN A 92 7.79 14.55 -16.77
C ASN A 92 6.67 14.83 -17.78
N SER A 93 6.17 16.07 -17.84
CA SER A 93 5.22 16.48 -18.87
C SER A 93 5.80 16.30 -20.28
N ILE A 94 4.93 16.05 -21.26
CA ILE A 94 5.33 15.84 -22.66
C ILE A 94 6.09 17.04 -23.25
N ASN A 95 5.84 18.24 -22.72
CA ASN A 95 6.47 19.49 -23.15
C ASN A 95 7.89 19.68 -22.59
N VAL A 96 8.35 18.81 -21.70
CA VAL A 96 9.71 18.86 -21.14
C VAL A 96 10.65 17.98 -21.96
N ASP A 97 11.82 18.53 -22.29
CA ASP A 97 12.91 17.81 -22.94
C ASP A 97 13.20 16.51 -22.18
N LEU A 98 13.25 15.39 -22.91
CA LEU A 98 13.52 14.06 -22.37
C LEU A 98 14.74 14.04 -21.43
N LYS A 99 15.80 14.81 -21.72
CA LYS A 99 17.01 14.88 -20.88
C LYS A 99 16.81 15.62 -19.57
N GLN A 100 15.75 16.42 -19.46
CA GLN A 100 15.40 17.17 -18.25
C GLN A 100 14.31 16.48 -17.44
N ARG A 101 13.75 15.35 -17.92
CA ARG A 101 12.75 14.58 -17.17
C ARG A 101 13.41 13.85 -16.01
N HIS A 102 12.83 13.99 -14.83
CA HIS A 102 13.33 13.36 -13.62
C HIS A 102 12.27 13.42 -12.52
N ASP A 103 12.41 12.48 -11.58
CA ASP A 103 11.59 12.41 -10.38
C ASP A 103 12.33 12.95 -9.16
N VAL A 104 11.58 13.44 -8.18
CA VAL A 104 12.15 13.79 -6.88
C VAL A 104 12.57 12.50 -6.15
N PRO A 105 13.83 12.39 -5.68
CA PRO A 105 14.20 11.37 -4.72
C PRO A 105 13.58 11.72 -3.34
N ARG A 106 12.33 11.33 -3.13
CA ARG A 106 11.46 11.77 -2.01
C ARG A 106 12.11 11.67 -0.62
N HIS A 107 12.91 10.63 -0.38
CA HIS A 107 13.56 10.40 0.91
C HIS A 107 14.75 11.34 1.16
N GLN A 108 15.29 11.98 0.12
CA GLN A 108 16.43 12.91 0.18
C GLN A 108 15.98 14.37 0.31
N VAL A 109 14.68 14.64 0.49
CA VAL A 109 14.21 16.01 0.75
C VAL A 109 14.65 16.42 2.16
N GLU A 110 15.43 17.49 2.24
CA GLU A 110 15.98 18.01 3.50
C GLU A 110 15.39 19.37 3.91
N GLN A 111 14.88 20.15 2.95
CA GLN A 111 14.39 21.51 3.16
C GLN A 111 12.91 21.66 2.75
N VAL A 112 12.15 22.43 3.53
CA VAL A 112 10.76 22.80 3.27
C VAL A 112 10.56 24.30 3.47
N VAL A 113 9.57 24.87 2.79
CA VAL A 113 9.22 26.29 2.90
C VAL A 113 7.81 26.42 3.44
N CYS A 114 7.64 27.12 4.55
CA CYS A 114 6.33 27.33 5.17
C CYS A 114 5.45 28.23 4.28
N LEU A 115 4.23 27.77 3.96
CA LEU A 115 3.29 28.52 3.12
C LEU A 115 2.65 29.72 3.82
N LEU A 116 2.72 29.80 5.15
CA LEU A 116 2.09 30.86 5.92
C LEU A 116 3.01 32.04 6.19
N CYS A 117 4.31 31.81 6.30
CA CYS A 117 5.28 32.86 6.65
C CYS A 117 6.51 32.91 5.74
N GLY A 118 6.62 32.00 4.77
CA GLY A 118 7.74 31.96 3.82
C GLY A 118 9.06 31.43 4.38
N THR A 119 9.13 31.06 5.67
CA THR A 119 10.37 30.52 6.26
C THR A 119 10.79 29.23 5.58
N GLU A 120 12.02 29.21 5.07
CA GLU A 120 12.72 28.01 4.65
C GLU A 120 13.45 27.38 5.83
N GLN A 121 13.33 26.06 5.98
CA GLN A 121 13.85 25.33 7.13
C GLN A 121 14.06 23.85 6.82
N GLU A 122 14.80 23.17 7.69
CA GLU A 122 14.89 21.71 7.69
C GLU A 122 13.51 21.05 7.83
N VAL A 123 13.39 19.84 7.28
CA VAL A 123 12.19 19.00 7.43
C VAL A 123 11.89 18.78 8.91
N ARG A 124 10.82 19.41 9.36
CA ARG A 124 10.18 19.23 10.67
C ARG A 124 8.67 19.29 10.48
N GLN A 125 7.91 18.76 11.44
CA GLN A 125 6.45 18.88 11.38
C GLN A 125 6.00 20.33 11.59
N THR A 126 6.67 21.09 12.44
CA THR A 126 6.27 22.44 12.84
C THR A 126 7.19 23.50 12.23
N CYS A 127 6.62 24.64 11.84
CA CYS A 127 7.39 25.78 11.36
C CYS A 127 8.21 26.38 12.50
N ILE A 128 9.52 26.58 12.29
CA ILE A 128 10.43 27.11 13.33
C ILE A 128 10.19 28.59 13.65
N HIS A 129 9.59 29.33 12.72
CA HIS A 129 9.39 30.77 12.87
C HIS A 129 7.98 31.09 13.38
N CYS A 130 6.95 30.56 12.73
CA CYS A 130 5.56 30.93 13.03
C CYS A 130 4.79 29.90 13.86
N GLY A 131 5.42 28.75 14.19
CA GLY A 131 4.86 27.74 15.09
C GLY A 131 3.75 26.87 14.52
N VAL A 132 3.36 27.02 13.24
CA VAL A 132 2.26 26.21 12.68
C VAL A 132 2.69 24.77 12.50
N CYS A 133 1.80 23.82 12.78
CA CYS A 133 1.99 22.43 12.36
C CYS A 133 1.83 22.41 10.84
N MET A 134 2.78 21.90 10.04
CA MET A 134 2.73 21.97 8.57
C MET A 134 1.96 20.83 7.90
N GLY A 135 1.60 19.80 8.67
CA GLY A 135 0.73 18.69 8.26
C GLY A 135 0.32 17.87 9.47
N LYS A 136 -0.99 17.63 9.67
CA LYS A 136 -1.48 16.83 10.80
C LYS A 136 -0.89 15.43 10.82
N TYR A 137 -0.88 14.76 9.66
CA TYR A 137 -0.06 13.59 9.44
C TYR A 137 1.31 14.03 8.90
N PHE A 138 2.37 13.58 9.59
CA PHE A 138 3.74 13.80 9.17
C PHE A 138 4.52 12.48 9.24
N CYS A 139 5.16 12.11 8.13
CA CYS A 139 6.09 11.00 8.09
C CYS A 139 7.50 11.49 7.84
N THR A 140 8.38 11.33 8.83
CA THR A 140 9.79 11.74 8.73
C THR A 140 10.59 10.91 7.72
N VAL A 141 10.22 9.64 7.51
CA VAL A 141 10.90 8.76 6.54
C VAL A 141 10.57 9.17 5.12
N CYS A 142 9.28 9.34 4.81
CA CYS A 142 8.81 9.71 3.47
C CYS A 142 8.80 11.21 3.19
N LYS A 143 9.09 12.05 4.19
CA LYS A 143 8.98 13.52 4.12
C LYS A 143 7.58 13.98 3.67
N LEU A 144 6.55 13.24 4.10
CA LEU A 144 5.16 13.43 3.69
C LEU A 144 4.39 14.24 4.73
N TYR A 145 3.67 15.24 4.27
CA TYR A 145 2.83 16.14 5.06
C TYR A 145 1.42 16.08 4.47
N ASP A 146 0.42 15.76 5.30
CA ASP A 146 -0.98 15.79 4.89
C ASP A 146 -1.87 16.17 6.09
N ASP A 147 -2.74 17.16 5.92
CA ASP A 147 -3.73 17.56 6.91
C ASP A 147 -4.97 16.70 6.85
N ASP A 148 -5.22 16.10 5.69
CA ASP A 148 -6.38 15.26 5.46
C ASP A 148 -6.15 13.86 6.06
N THR A 149 -6.25 13.80 7.39
CA THR A 149 -6.13 12.54 8.16
C THR A 149 -7.29 11.57 7.94
N SER A 150 -8.35 11.96 7.21
CA SER A 150 -9.46 11.05 6.89
C SER A 150 -9.01 9.87 6.02
N LYS A 151 -7.92 10.03 5.26
CA LYS A 151 -7.28 8.98 4.46
C LYS A 151 -6.62 7.89 5.32
N LYS A 152 -6.48 8.10 6.64
CA LYS A 152 -5.83 7.17 7.58
C LYS A 152 -4.45 6.72 7.08
N GLN A 153 -3.59 7.69 6.78
CA GLN A 153 -2.23 7.42 6.30
C GLN A 153 -1.43 6.66 7.35
N TYR A 154 -0.54 5.78 6.90
CA TYR A 154 0.42 5.12 7.78
C TYR A 154 1.70 4.76 7.01
N HIS A 155 2.85 4.79 7.67
CA HIS A 155 4.11 4.32 7.09
C HIS A 155 4.21 2.80 7.20
N CYS A 156 4.48 2.11 6.10
CA CYS A 156 4.82 0.68 6.12
C CYS A 156 6.32 0.52 6.03
N ASP A 157 6.96 0.06 7.11
CA ASP A 157 8.42 -0.13 7.14
C ASP A 157 8.89 -1.16 6.11
N GLY A 158 8.13 -2.25 5.92
CA GLY A 158 8.44 -3.27 4.91
C GLY A 158 8.37 -2.77 3.46
N CYS A 159 7.58 -1.74 3.18
CA CYS A 159 7.52 -1.12 1.85
C CYS A 159 8.40 0.15 1.74
N GLY A 160 8.81 0.75 2.86
CA GLY A 160 9.53 2.03 2.89
C GLY A 160 8.73 3.25 2.40
N ILE A 161 7.39 3.12 2.32
CA ILE A 161 6.48 4.17 1.82
C ILE A 161 5.23 4.32 2.70
N CYS A 162 4.62 5.51 2.65
CA CYS A 162 3.31 5.74 3.25
C CYS A 162 2.21 5.10 2.39
N ARG A 163 1.26 4.45 3.05
CA ARG A 163 0.01 3.90 2.51
C ARG A 163 -1.17 4.65 3.12
N ILE A 164 -2.36 4.40 2.57
CA ILE A 164 -3.64 4.96 3.05
C ILE A 164 -4.60 3.82 3.44
N GLY A 165 -5.69 4.15 4.14
CA GLY A 165 -6.73 3.20 4.52
C GLY A 165 -6.58 2.58 5.93
N GLY A 166 -5.62 3.04 6.73
CA GLY A 166 -5.44 2.64 8.13
C GLY A 166 -4.58 1.39 8.31
N ARG A 167 -3.57 1.45 9.17
CA ARG A 167 -2.62 0.36 9.42
C ARG A 167 -3.33 -0.94 9.82
N GLU A 168 -4.44 -0.82 10.56
CA GLU A 168 -5.23 -1.94 11.06
C GLU A 168 -5.88 -2.79 9.96
N ASN A 169 -6.10 -2.20 8.77
CA ASN A 169 -6.80 -2.86 7.66
C ASN A 169 -5.85 -3.59 6.71
N PHE A 170 -4.54 -3.49 6.92
CA PHE A 170 -3.52 -4.03 6.03
C PHE A 170 -2.45 -4.80 6.79
N PHE A 171 -1.80 -5.73 6.10
CA PHE A 171 -0.58 -6.38 6.56
C PHE A 171 0.47 -6.35 5.44
N HIS A 172 1.73 -6.31 5.82
CA HIS A 172 2.84 -6.44 4.88
C HIS A 172 3.20 -7.93 4.73
N CYS A 173 3.24 -8.42 3.50
CA CYS A 173 3.75 -9.75 3.18
C CYS A 173 5.21 -9.62 2.72
N TYR A 174 6.17 -9.99 3.57
CA TYR A 174 7.59 -9.87 3.27
C TYR A 174 8.05 -10.72 2.08
N LYS A 175 7.41 -11.87 1.86
CA LYS A 175 7.71 -12.71 0.69
C LYS A 175 7.24 -12.03 -0.60
N CYS A 176 6.05 -11.44 -0.62
CA CYS A 176 5.58 -10.70 -1.80
C CYS A 176 6.27 -9.32 -1.94
N GLY A 177 6.76 -8.76 -0.84
CA GLY A 177 7.32 -7.41 -0.76
C GLY A 177 6.26 -6.31 -0.79
N CYS A 178 4.99 -6.59 -0.45
CA CYS A 178 3.91 -5.60 -0.58
C CYS A 178 2.84 -5.71 0.51
N CYS A 179 2.05 -4.63 0.63
CA CYS A 179 0.91 -4.55 1.55
C CYS A 179 -0.36 -5.08 0.90
N TYR A 180 -1.10 -5.93 1.63
CA TYR A 180 -2.42 -6.41 1.25
C TYR A 180 -3.44 -6.11 2.35
N SER A 181 -4.72 -6.13 1.98
CA SER A 181 -5.82 -6.09 2.96
C SER A 181 -5.72 -7.28 3.94
N ILE A 182 -6.05 -7.06 5.20
CA ILE A 182 -6.07 -8.09 6.25
C ILE A 182 -6.94 -9.30 5.88
N LEU A 183 -7.96 -9.10 5.04
CA LEU A 183 -8.82 -10.16 4.50
C LEU A 183 -8.05 -11.22 3.69
N LEU A 184 -6.87 -10.85 3.18
CA LEU A 184 -6.03 -11.71 2.34
C LEU A 184 -4.88 -12.40 3.11
N LYS A 185 -4.76 -12.19 4.43
CA LYS A 185 -3.58 -12.59 5.22
C LYS A 185 -3.16 -14.04 5.02
N ASN A 186 -4.12 -14.95 4.83
CA ASN A 186 -3.87 -16.39 4.70
C ASN A 186 -4.42 -17.00 3.40
N SER A 187 -4.90 -16.18 2.47
CA SER A 187 -5.60 -16.66 1.26
C SER A 187 -5.01 -16.12 -0.05
N HIS A 188 -4.12 -15.13 -0.02
CA HIS A 188 -3.49 -14.63 -1.23
C HIS A 188 -2.50 -15.65 -1.82
N PRO A 189 -2.43 -15.78 -3.15
CA PRO A 189 -1.36 -16.51 -3.81
C PRO A 189 -0.04 -15.76 -3.59
N CYS A 190 0.74 -16.23 -2.61
CA CYS A 190 1.96 -15.57 -2.15
C CYS A 190 3.14 -15.86 -3.11
N VAL A 191 3.29 -14.98 -4.09
CA VAL A 191 4.35 -14.99 -5.11
C VAL A 191 5.40 -13.94 -4.77
N GLU A 192 6.67 -14.29 -4.90
CA GLU A 192 7.77 -13.36 -4.63
C GLU A 192 7.76 -12.19 -5.62
N GLY A 193 7.94 -10.98 -5.10
CA GLY A 193 7.96 -9.77 -5.92
C GLY A 193 6.65 -9.52 -6.67
N ALA A 194 5.50 -9.95 -6.12
CA ALA A 194 4.22 -9.94 -6.84
C ALA A 194 3.78 -8.57 -7.37
N MET A 195 4.34 -7.45 -6.90
CA MET A 195 4.04 -6.10 -7.41
C MET A 195 5.29 -5.37 -7.96
N HIS A 196 6.43 -6.06 -8.04
CA HIS A 196 7.72 -5.49 -8.45
C HIS A 196 7.96 -5.68 -9.95
N HIS A 197 6.96 -5.31 -10.75
CA HIS A 197 7.00 -5.35 -12.20
C HIS A 197 6.06 -4.29 -12.79
N ASP A 198 6.21 -4.02 -14.07
CA ASP A 198 5.34 -3.07 -14.78
C ASP A 198 3.98 -3.69 -15.10
N CYS A 199 2.93 -2.88 -15.03
CA CYS A 199 1.62 -3.28 -15.50
C CYS A 199 1.71 -3.66 -16.99
N PRO A 200 1.30 -4.87 -17.41
CA PRO A 200 1.40 -5.32 -18.80
C PRO A 200 0.46 -4.57 -19.76
N ILE A 201 -0.40 -3.69 -19.24
CA ILE A 201 -1.36 -2.91 -20.03
C ILE A 201 -0.84 -1.48 -20.25
N CYS A 202 -0.47 -0.77 -19.17
CA CYS A 202 -0.04 0.64 -19.26
C CYS A 202 1.48 0.84 -19.14
N PHE A 203 2.25 -0.22 -18.85
CA PHE A 203 3.70 -0.19 -18.67
C PHE A 203 4.20 0.70 -17.53
N GLU A 204 3.32 1.09 -16.60
CA GLU A 204 3.69 1.78 -15.38
C GLU A 204 4.07 0.79 -14.28
N PHE A 205 5.12 1.11 -13.52
CA PHE A 205 5.60 0.30 -12.41
C PHE A 205 4.56 0.20 -11.28
N LEU A 206 4.13 -1.01 -10.94
CA LEU A 206 2.99 -1.23 -10.05
C LEU A 206 3.25 -0.79 -8.60
N PHE A 207 4.46 -1.00 -8.09
CA PHE A 207 4.74 -0.78 -6.67
C PHE A 207 4.68 0.69 -6.24
N GLU A 208 5.15 1.59 -7.11
CA GLU A 208 5.21 3.04 -6.85
C GLU A 208 4.06 3.83 -7.47
N SER A 209 3.22 3.17 -8.26
CA SER A 209 2.03 3.78 -8.83
C SER A 209 1.03 4.22 -7.77
N ARG A 210 0.32 5.31 -8.06
CA ARG A 210 -0.81 5.80 -7.26
C ARG A 210 -2.11 5.07 -7.58
N ASN A 211 -2.15 4.36 -8.71
CA ASN A 211 -3.32 3.63 -9.14
C ASN A 211 -3.48 2.37 -8.29
N ASP A 212 -4.71 2.04 -7.93
CA ASP A 212 -5.00 0.81 -7.19
C ASP A 212 -4.51 -0.41 -7.97
N VAL A 213 -3.89 -1.35 -7.27
CA VAL A 213 -3.39 -2.61 -7.84
C VAL A 213 -4.30 -3.74 -7.40
N THR A 214 -4.65 -4.61 -8.33
CA THR A 214 -5.51 -5.78 -8.11
C THR A 214 -4.76 -7.07 -8.41
N VAL A 215 -5.05 -8.12 -7.64
CA VAL A 215 -4.51 -9.46 -7.84
C VAL A 215 -5.53 -10.27 -8.64
N LEU A 216 -5.16 -10.69 -9.84
CA LEU A 216 -5.99 -11.54 -10.70
C LEU A 216 -6.14 -12.94 -10.10
N PRO A 217 -7.17 -13.73 -10.49
CA PRO A 217 -7.33 -15.11 -10.02
C PRO A 217 -6.12 -16.01 -10.28
N CYS A 218 -5.33 -15.71 -11.31
CA CYS A 218 -4.09 -16.41 -11.62
C CYS A 218 -2.89 -16.01 -10.76
N GLY A 219 -3.04 -15.04 -9.86
CA GLY A 219 -2.01 -14.51 -8.98
C GLY A 219 -1.20 -13.34 -9.53
N HIS A 220 -1.27 -13.08 -10.84
CA HIS A 220 -0.63 -11.91 -11.45
C HIS A 220 -1.32 -10.62 -11.02
N THR A 221 -0.58 -9.52 -10.93
CA THR A 221 -1.12 -8.22 -10.54
C THR A 221 -1.10 -7.23 -11.71
N ILE A 222 -2.13 -6.40 -11.79
CA ILE A 222 -2.26 -5.28 -12.73
C ILE A 222 -2.96 -4.10 -12.04
N HIS A 223 -2.98 -2.92 -12.64
CA HIS A 223 -3.82 -1.83 -12.12
C HIS A 223 -5.30 -2.17 -12.23
N GLN A 224 -6.10 -1.75 -11.24
CA GLN A 224 -7.55 -1.92 -11.20
C GLN A 224 -8.22 -1.28 -12.43
N LYS A 225 -7.81 -0.05 -12.77
CA LYS A 225 -8.27 0.64 -13.99
C LYS A 225 -7.95 -0.14 -15.26
N CYS A 226 -6.75 -0.73 -15.36
CA CYS A 226 -6.38 -1.55 -16.51
C CYS A 226 -7.21 -2.85 -16.59
N LEU A 227 -7.60 -3.44 -15.45
CA LEU A 227 -8.54 -4.56 -15.44
C LEU A 227 -9.94 -4.14 -15.93
N GLU A 228 -10.38 -2.93 -15.59
CA GLU A 228 -11.64 -2.36 -16.06
C GLU A 228 -11.61 -2.11 -17.57
N GLU A 229 -10.55 -1.48 -18.08
CA GLU A 229 -10.33 -1.29 -19.53
C GLU A 229 -10.31 -2.64 -20.28
N MET A 230 -9.65 -3.66 -19.74
CA MET A 230 -9.69 -5.01 -20.29
C MET A 230 -11.13 -5.54 -20.41
N ARG A 231 -11.97 -5.32 -19.39
CA ARG A 231 -13.38 -5.78 -19.40
C ARG A 231 -14.22 -5.01 -20.41
N GLU A 232 -14.01 -3.70 -20.54
CA GLU A 232 -14.69 -2.86 -21.53
C GLU A 232 -14.36 -3.30 -22.98
N HIS A 233 -13.15 -3.78 -23.21
CA HIS A 233 -12.70 -4.32 -24.49
C HIS A 233 -12.90 -5.83 -24.66
N TYR A 234 -13.71 -6.47 -23.79
CA TYR A 234 -14.00 -7.91 -23.81
C TYR A 234 -12.75 -8.81 -23.75
N GLN A 235 -11.66 -8.32 -23.15
CA GLN A 235 -10.40 -9.06 -22.95
C GLN A 235 -10.40 -9.74 -21.57
N TYR A 236 -10.92 -10.97 -21.51
CA TYR A 236 -11.06 -11.71 -20.25
C TYR A 236 -9.89 -12.65 -19.95
N ALA A 237 -8.82 -12.63 -20.75
CA ALA A 237 -7.63 -13.44 -20.55
C ALA A 237 -6.49 -12.60 -19.97
N CYS A 238 -5.81 -13.13 -18.95
CA CYS A 238 -4.65 -12.50 -18.35
C CYS A 238 -3.56 -12.31 -19.42
N PRO A 239 -3.01 -11.10 -19.60
CA PRO A 239 -2.00 -10.83 -20.64
C PRO A 239 -0.68 -11.59 -20.41
N LEU A 240 -0.43 -12.06 -19.19
CA LEU A 240 0.81 -12.76 -18.83
C LEU A 240 0.72 -14.28 -18.98
N CYS A 241 -0.45 -14.87 -18.79
CA CYS A 241 -0.60 -16.34 -18.76
C CYS A 241 -1.86 -16.89 -19.43
N SER A 242 -2.68 -16.03 -20.04
CA SER A 242 -3.92 -16.35 -20.75
C SER A 242 -5.02 -16.98 -19.90
N LYS A 243 -4.85 -17.15 -18.57
CA LYS A 243 -5.92 -17.58 -17.66
C LYS A 243 -7.05 -16.57 -17.59
N SER A 244 -8.29 -17.04 -17.42
CA SER A 244 -9.44 -16.16 -17.25
C SER A 244 -9.28 -15.27 -16.00
N VAL A 245 -9.58 -13.97 -16.16
CA VAL A 245 -9.43 -12.96 -15.10
C VAL A 245 -10.68 -12.78 -14.24
N CYS A 246 -11.79 -13.41 -14.61
CA CYS A 246 -13.06 -13.42 -13.89
C CYS A 246 -13.80 -14.75 -14.13
N ASP A 247 -14.92 -14.93 -13.44
CA ASP A 247 -15.81 -16.08 -13.68
C ASP A 247 -16.44 -15.98 -15.08
N MET A 248 -16.15 -16.98 -15.91
CA MET A 248 -16.64 -17.09 -17.29
C MET A 248 -17.72 -18.16 -17.44
N SER A 249 -18.23 -18.74 -16.34
CA SER A 249 -19.17 -19.87 -16.38
C SER A 249 -20.40 -19.61 -17.24
N LYS A 250 -21.01 -18.42 -17.11
CA LYS A 250 -22.16 -18.01 -17.95
C LYS A 250 -21.83 -17.86 -19.43
N VAL A 251 -20.57 -17.55 -19.77
CA VAL A 251 -20.11 -17.50 -21.16
C VAL A 251 -19.92 -18.92 -21.67
N TRP A 252 -19.34 -19.81 -20.87
CA TRP A 252 -19.20 -21.24 -21.19
C TRP A 252 -20.54 -21.94 -21.41
N GLU A 253 -21.57 -21.61 -20.63
CA GLU A 253 -22.93 -22.10 -20.83
C GLU A 253 -23.50 -21.70 -22.21
N LYS A 254 -23.19 -20.50 -22.71
CA LYS A 254 -23.59 -20.09 -24.07
C LYS A 254 -22.87 -20.88 -25.15
N PHE A 255 -21.59 -21.18 -24.95
CA PHE A 255 -20.84 -22.08 -25.83
C PHE A 255 -21.43 -23.49 -25.86
N ASP A 256 -21.88 -24.01 -24.71
CA ASP A 256 -22.56 -25.31 -24.64
C ASP A 256 -23.83 -25.34 -25.51
N VAL A 257 -24.65 -24.28 -25.43
CA VAL A 257 -25.88 -24.16 -26.23
C VAL A 257 -25.56 -24.07 -27.72
N GLU A 258 -24.59 -23.23 -28.10
CA GLU A 258 -24.19 -23.04 -29.50
C GLU A 258 -23.62 -24.32 -30.11
N ILE A 259 -22.79 -25.05 -29.37
CA ILE A 259 -22.22 -26.32 -29.82
C ILE A 259 -23.31 -27.38 -30.03
N ALA A 260 -24.30 -27.44 -29.13
CA ALA A 260 -25.42 -28.36 -29.27
C ALA A 260 -26.33 -28.00 -30.47
N ALA A 261 -26.48 -26.71 -30.77
CA ALA A 261 -27.28 -26.23 -31.89
C ALA A 261 -26.61 -26.41 -33.26
N THR A 262 -25.27 -26.54 -33.29
CA THR A 262 -24.48 -26.48 -34.52
C THR A 262 -23.63 -27.74 -34.71
N PRO A 263 -24.24 -28.93 -34.93
CA PRO A 263 -23.52 -30.19 -35.02
C PRO A 263 -22.50 -30.21 -36.17
N MET A 264 -21.35 -30.83 -35.94
CA MET A 264 -20.27 -30.88 -36.93
C MET A 264 -20.65 -31.67 -38.19
N PRO A 265 -20.24 -31.22 -39.39
CA PRO A 265 -20.41 -31.97 -40.63
C PRO A 265 -19.71 -33.34 -40.58
N GLU A 266 -20.26 -34.34 -41.29
CA GLU A 266 -19.78 -35.74 -41.29
C GLU A 266 -18.25 -35.91 -41.39
N PRO A 267 -17.50 -35.19 -42.26
CA PRO A 267 -16.05 -35.35 -42.37
C PRO A 267 -15.28 -35.02 -41.08
N PHE A 268 -15.88 -34.25 -40.18
CA PHE A 268 -15.25 -33.75 -38.96
C PHE A 268 -15.85 -34.34 -37.68
N GLN A 269 -16.94 -35.12 -37.76
CA GLN A 269 -17.62 -35.66 -36.57
C GLN A 269 -16.70 -36.52 -35.70
N ASN A 270 -15.82 -37.32 -36.30
CA ASN A 270 -14.90 -38.17 -35.55
C ASN A 270 -13.50 -37.56 -35.37
N ARG A 271 -13.33 -36.27 -35.70
CA ARG A 271 -12.03 -35.61 -35.57
C ARG A 271 -11.75 -35.32 -34.10
N MET A 272 -10.63 -35.86 -33.60
CA MET A 272 -10.12 -35.58 -32.26
C MET A 272 -8.96 -34.58 -32.33
N VAL A 273 -8.85 -33.72 -31.33
CA VAL A 273 -7.77 -32.73 -31.22
C VAL A 273 -7.20 -32.68 -29.81
N GLN A 274 -5.90 -32.41 -29.72
CA GLN A 274 -5.22 -32.24 -28.44
C GLN A 274 -5.27 -30.78 -28.01
N ILE A 275 -5.86 -30.53 -26.84
CA ILE A 275 -5.98 -29.20 -26.25
C ILE A 275 -5.15 -29.04 -24.98
N LEU A 276 -4.74 -27.81 -24.69
CA LEU A 276 -4.30 -27.35 -23.38
C LEU A 276 -5.31 -26.35 -22.86
N CYS A 277 -5.86 -26.59 -21.67
CA CYS A 277 -6.71 -25.61 -21.00
C CYS A 277 -5.85 -24.56 -20.30
N ASN A 278 -6.05 -23.28 -20.63
CA ASN A 278 -5.31 -22.19 -20.01
C ASN A 278 -5.67 -22.05 -18.54
N ASP A 279 -6.93 -22.25 -18.16
CA ASP A 279 -7.40 -22.07 -16.78
C ASP A 279 -6.86 -23.13 -15.81
N CYS A 280 -6.99 -24.41 -16.14
CA CYS A 280 -6.57 -25.51 -15.26
C CYS A 280 -5.21 -26.13 -15.62
N GLY A 281 -4.61 -25.76 -16.75
CA GLY A 281 -3.31 -26.27 -17.20
C GLY A 281 -3.29 -27.73 -17.69
N LYS A 282 -4.43 -28.44 -17.64
CA LYS A 282 -4.49 -29.84 -18.09
C LYS A 282 -4.51 -29.95 -19.61
N LYS A 283 -3.77 -30.93 -20.12
CA LYS A 283 -3.88 -31.40 -21.51
C LYS A 283 -5.00 -32.44 -21.61
N SER A 284 -5.75 -32.43 -22.70
CA SER A 284 -6.81 -33.41 -22.94
C SER A 284 -6.97 -33.62 -24.45
N GLU A 285 -7.43 -34.80 -24.83
CA GLU A 285 -7.90 -35.07 -26.18
C GLU A 285 -9.42 -34.99 -26.19
N VAL A 286 -9.98 -34.20 -27.10
CA VAL A 286 -11.42 -33.91 -27.15
C VAL A 286 -11.90 -33.90 -28.60
N GLN A 287 -13.21 -34.09 -28.77
CA GLN A 287 -13.85 -33.98 -30.07
C GLN A 287 -13.72 -32.55 -30.59
N TYR A 288 -13.29 -32.41 -31.84
CA TYR A 288 -13.15 -31.12 -32.49
C TYR A 288 -14.52 -30.51 -32.78
N HIS A 289 -14.70 -29.26 -32.36
CA HIS A 289 -15.82 -28.43 -32.78
C HIS A 289 -15.29 -27.12 -33.36
N VAL A 290 -15.95 -26.58 -34.39
CA VAL A 290 -15.55 -25.33 -35.04
C VAL A 290 -15.67 -24.11 -34.11
N VAL A 291 -16.63 -24.14 -33.20
CA VAL A 291 -16.92 -23.05 -32.26
C VAL A 291 -15.87 -22.96 -31.15
N ALA A 292 -15.71 -24.03 -30.36
CA ALA A 292 -14.75 -24.07 -29.25
C ALA A 292 -14.55 -25.50 -28.73
N GLN A 293 -13.43 -25.75 -28.04
CA GLN A 293 -13.14 -27.06 -27.45
C GLN A 293 -13.23 -27.01 -25.92
N LYS A 294 -14.15 -27.81 -25.35
CA LYS A 294 -14.43 -27.82 -23.91
C LYS A 294 -13.36 -28.59 -23.14
N CYS A 295 -12.82 -28.01 -22.08
CA CYS A 295 -11.97 -28.75 -21.16
C CYS A 295 -12.81 -29.75 -20.33
N PRO A 296 -12.50 -31.06 -20.34
CA PRO A 296 -13.27 -32.04 -19.57
C PRO A 296 -13.10 -31.87 -18.05
N ASN A 297 -11.98 -31.29 -17.61
CA ASN A 297 -11.63 -31.14 -16.21
C ASN A 297 -12.34 -29.96 -15.51
N CYS A 298 -12.24 -28.75 -16.06
CA CYS A 298 -12.81 -27.56 -15.43
C CYS A 298 -13.98 -26.94 -16.23
N LYS A 299 -14.41 -27.59 -17.32
CA LYS A 299 -15.51 -27.17 -18.19
C LYS A 299 -15.31 -25.82 -18.92
N SER A 300 -14.16 -25.18 -18.75
CA SER A 300 -13.77 -23.98 -19.47
C SER A 300 -13.56 -24.23 -20.96
N TYR A 301 -13.91 -23.24 -21.79
CA TYR A 301 -13.53 -23.18 -23.20
C TYR A 301 -12.31 -22.29 -23.47
N ASN A 302 -11.65 -21.75 -22.44
CA ASN A 302 -10.36 -21.08 -22.56
C ASN A 302 -9.25 -22.11 -22.81
N THR A 303 -9.24 -22.67 -24.02
CA THR A 303 -8.36 -23.75 -24.42
C THR A 303 -7.64 -23.37 -25.72
N ARG A 304 -6.46 -23.95 -25.94
CA ARG A 304 -5.73 -23.85 -27.20
C ARG A 304 -5.40 -25.22 -27.73
N GLN A 305 -5.51 -25.40 -29.04
CA GLN A 305 -5.05 -26.62 -29.69
C GLN A 305 -3.51 -26.67 -29.67
N THR A 306 -2.96 -27.81 -29.28
CA THR A 306 -1.50 -28.00 -29.13
C THR A 306 -0.90 -28.90 -30.21
N ARG A 307 -1.72 -29.77 -30.82
CA ARG A 307 -1.42 -30.56 -32.03
C ARG A 307 -2.71 -30.84 -32.80
N GLY A 308 -2.62 -30.88 -34.12
CA GLY A 308 -3.74 -31.07 -35.05
C GLY A 308 -3.26 -31.66 -36.36
#